data_AF-A0A0F9FIU0-F1
#
_entry.id   AF-A0A0F9FIU0-F1
#
_cell.length_a   1.000
_cell.length_b   1.000
_cell.length_c   1.000
_cell.angle_alpha   90.00
_cell.angle_beta   90.00
_cell.angle_gamma   90.00
#
_symmetry.space_group_name_H-M   'P 1'
#
loop_
_entity.id
_entity.type
_entity.pdbx_description
1 polymer ?
#
loop_
_entity_poly.entity_id
_entity_poly.type
_entity_poly.pdbx_seq_one_letter_code
_entity_poly.pdbx_strand_id
1 'polypeptide(L)'
;ASVTQSLGTSALPAVPDLNGCTVVLNGTPISSAYTTPTLFFGDGSGLRYIILDPRASPFRARADTHKVTTSADAYMSELRFTEPVDLTEIVVRTSSDMASGDEFQISLIVNGTGDDVDVGPPARGSGTRHARTIDRHNVTDVTVHVNWTATDATDRVPPAIHSIELFGKPSVGEVE
;
A
#
# COMPACT_ATOMS: atom_id res chain seq x y z
N ALA A 1 36.38 -2.53 0.57
CA ALA A 1 36.05 -3.95 0.35
C ALA A 1 35.43 -4.47 1.65
N SER A 2 34.14 -4.81 1.65
CA SER A 2 33.49 -5.40 2.81
C SER A 2 33.82 -6.90 2.87
N VAL A 3 34.39 -7.33 3.99
CA VAL A 3 34.67 -8.73 4.28
C VAL A 3 33.44 -9.31 4.96
N THR A 4 32.79 -10.30 4.34
CA THR A 4 31.70 -11.04 4.97
C THR A 4 32.30 -12.18 5.79
N GLN A 5 32.44 -11.98 7.10
CA GLN A 5 32.82 -13.04 8.05
C GLN A 5 31.61 -13.88 8.47
N SER A 6 31.77 -15.19 8.48
CA SER A 6 30.83 -16.15 9.09
C SER A 6 31.26 -16.42 10.54
N LEU A 7 30.39 -16.12 11.51
CA LEU A 7 30.54 -16.46 12.93
C LEU A 7 29.93 -17.86 13.21
N GLY A 8 30.68 -18.91 12.81
CA GLY A 8 30.70 -20.26 13.41
C GLY A 8 29.53 -21.23 13.14
N THR A 9 29.83 -22.54 13.24
CA THR A 9 28.95 -23.57 13.84
C THR A 9 29.80 -24.68 14.50
N SER A 10 29.31 -25.22 15.62
CA SER A 10 29.87 -26.32 16.41
C SER A 10 29.41 -27.69 15.86
N ALA A 11 30.23 -28.72 16.03
CA ALA A 11 30.12 -30.03 15.37
C ALA A 11 29.16 -31.03 16.06
N LEU A 12 28.50 -31.86 15.24
CA LEU A 12 27.94 -33.19 15.57
C LEU A 12 28.29 -34.16 14.40
N PRO A 13 28.49 -35.47 14.62
CA PRO A 13 29.74 -36.14 14.26
C PRO A 13 29.66 -37.08 13.02
N ALA A 14 29.27 -36.58 11.84
CA ALA A 14 29.48 -37.31 10.58
C ALA A 14 29.67 -36.34 9.41
N VAL A 15 30.91 -36.31 8.88
CA VAL A 15 31.56 -35.15 8.23
C VAL A 15 31.60 -35.12 6.68
N PRO A 16 31.39 -36.18 5.88
CA PRO A 16 31.64 -36.04 4.44
C PRO A 16 30.63 -35.19 3.65
N ASP A 17 29.35 -35.15 4.04
CA ASP A 17 28.28 -34.73 3.10
C ASP A 17 27.61 -33.37 3.39
N LEU A 18 27.99 -32.67 4.47
CA LEU A 18 27.38 -31.39 4.86
C LEU A 18 28.37 -30.20 4.88
N ASN A 19 29.61 -30.42 4.45
CA ASN A 19 30.65 -29.38 4.42
C ASN A 19 30.41 -28.41 3.26
N GLY A 20 29.72 -27.32 3.53
CA GLY A 20 29.81 -26.12 2.70
C GLY A 20 28.57 -25.27 2.65
N CYS A 21 27.42 -25.76 3.12
CA CYS A 21 26.16 -25.03 3.06
C CYS A 21 26.16 -23.82 4.02
N THR A 22 26.39 -22.62 3.49
CA THR A 22 26.30 -21.35 4.21
C THR A 22 25.18 -20.52 3.61
N VAL A 23 24.17 -20.19 4.41
CA VAL A 23 23.12 -19.24 4.00
C VAL A 23 23.57 -17.84 4.38
N VAL A 24 23.84 -17.01 3.37
CA VAL A 24 24.14 -15.59 3.58
C VAL A 24 22.84 -14.82 3.41
N LEU A 25 22.34 -14.25 4.50
CA LEU A 25 21.15 -13.39 4.50
C LEU A 25 21.36 -12.13 3.64
N ASN A 26 22.62 -11.71 3.46
CA ASN A 26 23.03 -10.49 2.77
C ASN A 26 23.90 -10.71 1.50
N GLY A 27 23.53 -11.66 0.64
CA GLY A 27 24.26 -11.92 -0.61
C GLY A 27 23.85 -10.99 -1.76
N THR A 28 24.80 -10.52 -2.56
CA THR A 28 24.57 -9.74 -3.79
C THR A 28 25.10 -10.45 -5.06
N PRO A 29 24.84 -11.76 -5.28
CA PRO A 29 25.44 -12.49 -6.40
C PRO A 29 24.95 -12.05 -7.79
N ILE A 30 23.75 -11.42 -7.89
CA ILE A 30 23.18 -10.93 -9.16
C ILE A 30 23.29 -9.41 -9.31
N SER A 31 23.17 -8.67 -8.21
CA SER A 31 23.01 -7.21 -8.24
C SER A 31 23.52 -6.59 -6.94
N SER A 32 24.22 -5.45 -7.04
CA SER A 32 24.60 -4.64 -5.89
C SER A 32 23.46 -3.75 -5.36
N ALA A 33 22.34 -3.67 -6.09
CA ALA A 33 21.22 -2.79 -5.75
C ALA A 33 20.27 -3.39 -4.72
N TYR A 34 20.24 -4.72 -4.59
CA TYR A 34 19.38 -5.42 -3.64
C TYR A 34 20.02 -6.72 -3.18
N THR A 35 19.67 -7.09 -1.95
CA THR A 35 20.15 -8.31 -1.29
C THR A 35 19.25 -9.48 -1.65
N THR A 36 19.84 -10.62 -2.00
CA THR A 36 19.11 -11.90 -2.18
C THR A 36 19.64 -12.96 -1.22
N PRO A 37 18.77 -13.65 -0.48
CA PRO A 37 19.20 -14.78 0.34
C PRO A 37 19.83 -15.83 -0.57
N THR A 38 21.11 -16.13 -0.33
CA THR A 38 21.89 -17.01 -1.20
C THR A 38 22.50 -18.13 -0.38
N LEU A 39 22.22 -19.37 -0.78
CA LEU A 39 22.88 -20.55 -0.23
C LEU A 39 24.14 -20.81 -1.05
N PHE A 40 25.30 -20.73 -0.40
CA PHE A 40 26.57 -21.19 -0.96
C PHE A 40 26.83 -22.61 -0.49
N PHE A 41 27.35 -23.47 -1.35
CA PHE A 41 27.76 -24.83 -0.97
C PHE A 41 28.93 -25.31 -1.83
N GLY A 42 29.72 -26.22 -1.25
CA GLY A 42 30.79 -26.91 -1.96
C GLY A 42 30.23 -28.06 -2.81
N ASP A 43 30.73 -28.18 -4.03
CA ASP A 43 30.47 -29.29 -4.96
C ASP A 43 31.83 -29.78 -5.48
N GLY A 44 32.42 -30.74 -4.77
CA GLY A 44 33.79 -31.19 -5.00
C GLY A 44 34.79 -30.04 -4.80
N SER A 45 35.54 -29.69 -5.85
CA SER A 45 36.49 -28.57 -5.84
C SER A 45 35.86 -27.22 -6.22
N GLY A 46 34.56 -27.18 -6.53
CA GLY A 46 33.86 -25.98 -6.97
C GLY A 46 33.01 -25.35 -5.87
N LEU A 47 32.97 -24.02 -5.82
CA LEU A 47 31.96 -23.28 -5.07
C LEU A 47 30.73 -23.11 -5.95
N ARG A 48 29.57 -23.57 -5.46
CA ARG A 48 28.27 -23.38 -6.11
C ARG A 48 27.38 -22.50 -5.23
N TYR A 49 26.36 -21.91 -5.84
CA TYR A 49 25.36 -21.16 -5.11
C TYR A 49 23.97 -21.39 -5.70
N ILE A 50 22.96 -21.33 -4.84
CA ILE A 50 21.55 -21.28 -5.19
C ILE A 50 20.98 -19.98 -4.64
N ILE A 51 20.31 -19.24 -5.50
CA ILE A 51 19.57 -18.04 -5.12
C ILE A 51 18.22 -18.51 -4.63
N LEU A 52 17.92 -18.25 -3.36
CA LEU A 52 16.65 -18.62 -2.78
C LEU A 52 15.62 -17.59 -3.23
N ASP A 53 14.44 -18.06 -3.66
CA ASP A 53 13.33 -17.16 -3.94
C ASP A 53 12.89 -16.51 -2.61
N PRO A 54 13.03 -15.19 -2.45
CA PRO A 54 12.59 -14.52 -1.23
C PRO A 54 11.10 -14.74 -0.94
N ARG A 55 10.27 -15.02 -1.97
CA ARG A 55 8.84 -15.35 -1.84
C ARG A 55 8.57 -16.66 -1.11
N ALA A 56 9.54 -17.58 -1.07
CA ALA A 56 9.44 -18.86 -0.39
C ALA A 56 9.93 -18.81 1.07
N SER A 57 10.45 -17.66 1.54
CA SER A 57 10.90 -17.50 2.92
C SER A 57 9.71 -17.34 3.89
N PRO A 58 9.64 -18.11 5.00
CA PRO A 58 8.65 -17.87 6.06
C PRO A 58 8.95 -16.58 6.84
N PHE A 59 10.17 -16.05 6.74
CA PHE A 59 10.58 -14.80 7.38
C PHE A 59 10.84 -13.75 6.31
N ARG A 60 9.96 -12.76 6.27
CA ARG A 60 9.97 -11.67 5.29
C ARG A 60 10.77 -10.51 5.84
N ALA A 61 11.73 -10.01 5.05
CA ALA A 61 12.45 -8.79 5.40
C ALA A 61 11.56 -7.57 5.11
N ARG A 62 11.69 -6.50 5.91
CA ARG A 62 10.96 -5.24 5.70
C ARG A 62 11.23 -4.56 4.34
N ALA A 63 12.32 -4.93 3.67
CA ALA A 63 12.76 -4.39 2.38
C ALA A 63 12.32 -5.25 1.17
N ASP A 64 11.48 -6.27 1.39
CA ASP A 64 11.02 -7.14 0.31
C ASP A 64 9.85 -6.47 -0.42
N THR A 65 10.18 -5.80 -1.52
CA THR A 65 9.27 -4.99 -2.33
C THR A 65 8.47 -5.86 -3.28
N HIS A 66 7.35 -6.38 -2.79
CA HIS A 66 6.32 -6.84 -3.70
C HIS A 66 5.78 -5.65 -4.49
N LYS A 67 5.52 -5.84 -5.78
CA LYS A 67 4.82 -4.89 -6.65
C LYS A 67 3.59 -4.35 -5.91
N VAL A 68 3.75 -3.20 -5.29
CA VAL A 68 2.64 -2.45 -4.70
C VAL A 68 1.88 -1.95 -5.92
N THR A 69 0.60 -2.28 -5.99
CA THR A 69 -0.30 -1.68 -6.98
C THR A 69 -0.04 -0.16 -6.96
N THR A 70 0.30 0.45 -8.09
CA THR A 70 0.61 1.89 -8.13
C THR A 70 -0.64 2.72 -8.42
N SER A 71 -1.74 2.06 -8.75
CA SER A 71 -3.04 2.70 -8.89
C SER A 71 -4.15 1.67 -8.74
N ALA A 72 -5.21 2.06 -8.04
CA ALA A 72 -6.42 1.27 -7.97
C ALA A 72 -7.63 2.17 -7.69
N ASP A 73 -8.79 1.57 -7.87
CA ASP A 73 -10.08 2.08 -7.44
C ASP A 73 -10.58 1.35 -6.19
N ALA A 74 -11.36 2.05 -5.38
CA ALA A 74 -12.03 1.50 -4.21
C ALA A 74 -13.41 2.15 -4.06
N TYR A 75 -14.44 1.31 -4.00
CA TYR A 75 -15.80 1.72 -3.67
C TYR A 75 -16.04 1.48 -2.19
N MET A 76 -16.47 2.52 -1.48
CA MET A 76 -16.90 2.39 -0.10
C MET A 76 -18.30 1.79 -0.01
N SER A 77 -18.67 1.30 1.18
CA SER A 77 -20.04 0.86 1.42
C SER A 77 -21.03 2.00 1.19
N GLU A 78 -22.18 1.66 0.61
CA GLU A 78 -23.28 2.59 0.41
C GLU A 78 -23.78 3.11 1.78
N LEU A 79 -23.86 4.43 1.90
CA LEU A 79 -24.51 5.11 3.00
C LEU A 79 -25.95 5.42 2.59
N ARG A 80 -26.91 4.99 3.41
CA ARG A 80 -28.34 5.28 3.19
C ARG A 80 -28.84 6.23 4.27
N PHE A 81 -29.48 7.30 3.84
CA PHE A 81 -30.13 8.26 4.73
C PHE A 81 -31.59 7.86 4.95
N THR A 82 -32.09 8.06 6.17
CA THR A 82 -33.49 7.78 6.51
C THR A 82 -34.44 8.82 5.92
N GLU A 83 -33.92 10.01 5.64
CA GLU A 83 -34.60 11.14 5.00
C GLU A 83 -33.66 11.74 3.96
N PRO A 84 -34.17 12.40 2.91
CA PRO A 84 -33.31 13.03 1.91
C PRO A 84 -32.40 14.12 2.54
N VAL A 85 -31.14 14.15 2.12
CA VAL A 85 -30.11 15.09 2.59
C VAL A 85 -29.55 15.90 1.42
N ASP A 86 -29.36 17.20 1.63
CA ASP A 86 -28.62 18.08 0.76
C ASP A 86 -27.15 18.08 1.20
N LEU A 87 -26.28 17.44 0.41
CA LEU A 87 -24.84 17.39 0.65
C LEU A 87 -24.17 18.67 0.18
N THR A 88 -23.42 19.30 1.08
CA THR A 88 -22.82 20.63 0.87
C THR A 88 -21.30 20.62 0.85
N GLU A 89 -20.66 19.69 1.56
CA GLU A 89 -19.20 19.62 1.65
C GLU A 89 -18.73 18.17 1.81
N ILE A 90 -17.60 17.86 1.17
CA ILE A 90 -16.78 16.69 1.49
C ILE A 90 -15.41 17.15 1.92
N VAL A 91 -14.88 16.52 2.96
CA VAL A 91 -13.55 16.78 3.48
C VAL A 91 -12.74 15.50 3.44
N VAL A 92 -11.61 15.56 2.75
CA VAL A 92 -10.66 14.47 2.63
C VAL A 92 -9.42 14.85 3.43
N ARG A 93 -9.06 14.01 4.41
CA ARG A 93 -7.82 14.16 5.16
C ARG A 93 -6.85 13.08 4.71
N THR A 94 -5.75 13.49 4.10
CA THR A 94 -4.67 12.58 3.77
C THR A 94 -3.91 12.18 5.04
N SER A 95 -3.38 10.96 5.07
CA SER A 95 -2.60 10.49 6.20
C SER A 95 -1.21 11.16 6.24
N SER A 96 -0.60 11.22 7.42
CA SER A 96 0.73 11.82 7.61
C SER A 96 1.86 11.01 6.97
N ASP A 97 1.63 9.74 6.68
CA ASP A 97 2.56 8.86 5.98
C ASP A 97 2.39 8.86 4.46
N MET A 98 1.43 9.62 3.91
CA MET A 98 1.22 9.76 2.47
C MET A 98 2.39 10.51 1.82
N ALA A 99 2.92 9.99 0.71
CA ALA A 99 4.00 10.64 0.00
C ALA A 99 3.52 11.89 -0.77
N SER A 100 4.42 12.83 -1.01
CA SER A 100 4.10 14.10 -1.68
C SER A 100 3.61 13.95 -3.12
N GLY A 101 3.97 12.86 -3.79
CA GLY A 101 3.57 12.57 -5.17
C GLY A 101 2.31 11.71 -5.30
N ASP A 102 1.83 11.13 -4.20
CA ASP A 102 0.65 10.28 -4.24
C ASP A 102 -0.61 11.15 -4.35
N GLU A 103 -1.67 10.60 -4.94
CA GLU A 103 -2.87 11.34 -5.26
C GLU A 103 -4.12 10.49 -5.07
N PHE A 104 -5.19 11.12 -4.56
CA PHE A 104 -6.52 10.54 -4.45
C PHE A 104 -7.53 11.39 -5.22
N GLN A 105 -8.10 10.84 -6.29
CA GLN A 105 -9.29 11.37 -6.92
C GLN A 105 -10.52 10.81 -6.21
N ILE A 106 -11.41 11.70 -5.78
CA ILE A 106 -12.63 11.35 -5.06
C ILE A 106 -13.82 11.70 -5.93
N SER A 107 -14.78 10.79 -5.95
CA SER A 107 -16.03 10.96 -6.68
C SER A 107 -17.19 10.33 -5.89
N LEU A 108 -18.40 10.70 -6.27
CA LEU A 108 -19.63 10.27 -5.62
C LEU A 108 -20.60 9.68 -6.62
N ILE A 109 -21.18 8.55 -6.25
CA ILE A 109 -22.37 7.99 -6.88
C ILE A 109 -23.53 8.22 -5.91
N VAL A 110 -24.60 8.87 -6.38
CA VAL A 110 -25.76 9.23 -5.56
C VAL A 110 -27.03 8.62 -6.11
N ASN A 111 -27.97 8.29 -5.24
CA ASN A 111 -29.32 7.83 -5.59
C ASN A 111 -29.34 6.63 -6.57
N GLY A 112 -28.36 5.74 -6.45
CA GLY A 112 -28.22 4.55 -7.28
C GLY A 112 -28.13 4.81 -8.79
N THR A 113 -27.79 6.03 -9.22
CA THR A 113 -27.79 6.39 -10.66
C THR A 113 -26.72 5.64 -11.45
N GLY A 114 -25.65 5.21 -10.78
CA GLY A 114 -24.45 4.67 -11.41
C GLY A 114 -23.54 5.74 -12.02
N ASP A 115 -23.96 7.00 -12.00
CA ASP A 115 -23.16 8.13 -12.46
C ASP A 115 -22.15 8.51 -11.39
N ASP A 116 -20.88 8.33 -11.72
CA ASP A 116 -19.75 8.66 -10.84
C ASP A 116 -19.30 10.09 -11.09
N VAL A 117 -19.44 10.96 -10.10
CA VAL A 117 -19.17 12.38 -10.28
C VAL A 117 -18.05 12.87 -9.39
N ASP A 118 -17.01 13.41 -10.04
CA ASP A 118 -15.87 14.02 -9.38
C ASP A 118 -16.27 15.18 -8.46
N VAL A 119 -15.73 15.17 -7.24
CA VAL A 119 -15.96 16.23 -6.24
C VAL A 119 -14.86 17.28 -6.21
N GLY A 120 -14.04 17.36 -7.26
CA GLY A 120 -12.99 18.34 -7.43
C GLY A 120 -11.62 17.73 -7.74
N PRO A 121 -10.54 18.53 -7.64
CA PRO A 121 -9.20 18.05 -7.99
C PRO A 121 -8.63 17.08 -6.95
N PRO A 122 -7.67 16.23 -7.34
CA PRO A 122 -7.09 15.21 -6.47
C PRO A 122 -6.58 15.77 -5.14
N ALA A 123 -6.82 15.03 -4.06
CA ALA A 123 -6.21 15.28 -2.76
C ALA A 123 -4.75 14.82 -2.77
N ARG A 124 -3.85 15.69 -2.29
CA ARG A 124 -2.39 15.50 -2.37
C ARG A 124 -1.70 16.08 -1.15
N GLY A 125 -0.56 15.51 -0.79
CA GLY A 125 0.28 15.96 0.32
C GLY A 125 0.05 15.15 1.59
N SER A 126 1.05 15.19 2.47
CA SER A 126 1.04 14.47 3.75
C SER A 126 0.21 15.21 4.80
N GLY A 127 -0.68 14.52 5.51
CA GLY A 127 -1.40 15.04 6.68
C GLY A 127 -2.27 16.27 6.38
N THR A 128 -2.72 16.42 5.14
CA THR A 128 -3.36 17.65 4.64
C THR A 128 -4.88 17.50 4.60
N ARG A 129 -5.59 18.58 4.92
CA ARG A 129 -7.06 18.67 4.83
C ARG A 129 -7.47 19.31 3.50
N HIS A 130 -8.28 18.60 2.72
CA HIS A 130 -8.88 19.09 1.47
C HIS A 130 -10.40 19.17 1.63
N ALA A 131 -10.93 20.38 1.74
CA ALA A 131 -12.38 20.60 1.69
C ALA A 131 -12.82 20.93 0.27
N ARG A 132 -13.95 20.36 -0.14
CA ARG A 132 -14.58 20.58 -1.44
C ARG A 132 -16.06 20.84 -1.23
N THR A 133 -16.55 21.93 -1.82
CA THR A 133 -17.99 22.20 -1.88
C THR A 133 -18.63 21.24 -2.86
N ILE A 134 -19.76 20.68 -2.47
CA ILE A 134 -20.60 19.83 -3.32
C ILE A 134 -21.98 20.47 -3.35
N ASP A 135 -22.65 20.40 -4.50
CA ASP A 135 -24.01 20.85 -4.68
C ASP A 135 -24.88 19.66 -5.09
N ARG A 136 -25.34 18.88 -4.11
CA ARG A 136 -26.20 17.71 -4.33
C ARG A 136 -27.40 17.74 -3.43
N HIS A 137 -28.57 17.86 -4.03
CA HIS A 137 -29.84 17.92 -3.32
C HIS A 137 -30.55 16.58 -3.31
N ASN A 138 -31.39 16.39 -2.29
CA ASN A 138 -32.31 15.25 -2.18
C ASN A 138 -31.59 13.90 -2.35
N VAL A 139 -30.46 13.74 -1.65
CA VAL A 139 -29.66 12.51 -1.65
C VAL A 139 -30.25 11.53 -0.62
N THR A 140 -30.64 10.35 -1.08
CA THR A 140 -31.16 9.25 -0.23
C THR A 140 -30.11 8.19 0.02
N ASP A 141 -29.17 8.02 -0.91
CA ASP A 141 -28.08 7.08 -0.82
C ASP A 141 -26.85 7.65 -1.53
N VAL A 142 -25.67 7.34 -0.97
CA VAL A 142 -24.40 7.79 -1.49
C VAL A 142 -23.34 6.70 -1.35
N THR A 143 -22.59 6.49 -2.41
CA THR A 143 -21.39 5.67 -2.43
C THR A 143 -20.20 6.56 -2.76
N VAL A 144 -19.17 6.54 -1.90
CA VAL A 144 -17.90 7.23 -2.15
C VAL A 144 -17.01 6.32 -2.98
N HIS A 145 -16.52 6.82 -4.10
CA HIS A 145 -15.53 6.17 -4.93
C HIS A 145 -14.20 6.91 -4.82
N VAL A 146 -13.13 6.13 -4.66
CA VAL A 146 -11.76 6.63 -4.51
C VAL A 146 -10.89 5.97 -5.55
N ASN A 147 -10.32 6.76 -6.45
CA ASN A 147 -9.24 6.34 -7.32
C ASN A 147 -7.93 6.91 -6.79
N TRP A 148 -6.88 6.08 -6.71
CA TRP A 148 -5.58 6.54 -6.23
C TRP A 148 -4.47 6.20 -7.20
N THR A 149 -3.42 7.03 -7.17
CA THR A 149 -2.18 6.83 -7.88
C THR A 149 -1.01 7.11 -6.95
N ALA A 150 -0.02 6.20 -6.94
CA ALA A 150 1.18 6.28 -6.12
C ALA A 150 2.43 6.43 -6.99
N THR A 151 3.44 7.11 -6.46
CA THR A 151 4.63 7.54 -7.24
C THR A 151 5.86 6.63 -7.12
N ASP A 152 5.86 5.65 -6.21
CA ASP A 152 7.02 4.78 -5.97
C ASP A 152 6.60 3.36 -5.54
N ALA A 153 7.09 2.34 -6.25
CA ALA A 153 6.81 0.93 -6.00
C ALA A 153 7.85 0.24 -5.10
N THR A 154 8.91 0.95 -4.69
CA THR A 154 10.15 0.34 -4.22
C THR A 154 10.36 0.32 -2.71
N ASP A 155 9.38 0.63 -1.84
CA ASP A 155 9.44 0.30 -0.39
C ASP A 155 8.20 0.75 0.45
N ARG A 156 7.03 0.99 -0.18
CA ARG A 156 6.00 1.82 0.48
C ARG A 156 4.69 1.11 0.78
N VAL A 157 4.13 1.49 1.94
CA VAL A 157 2.71 1.29 2.27
C VAL A 157 1.89 1.98 1.15
N PRO A 158 0.79 1.38 0.67
CA PRO A 158 -0.13 2.06 -0.24
C PRO A 158 -0.50 3.45 0.30
N PRO A 159 -0.79 4.43 -0.57
CA PRO A 159 -1.19 5.75 -0.09
C PRO A 159 -2.39 5.61 0.85
N ALA A 160 -2.42 6.42 1.90
CA ALA A 160 -3.39 6.29 2.97
C ALA A 160 -4.23 7.57 3.13
N ILE A 161 -5.55 7.39 3.23
CA ILE A 161 -6.50 8.41 3.66
C ILE A 161 -6.74 8.22 5.16
N HIS A 162 -6.66 9.30 5.92
CA HIS A 162 -7.00 9.30 7.34
C HIS A 162 -8.51 9.32 7.56
N SER A 163 -9.22 10.24 6.90
CA SER A 163 -10.68 10.32 6.97
C SER A 163 -11.29 10.93 5.72
N ILE A 164 -12.52 10.50 5.43
CA ILE A 164 -13.44 11.17 4.51
C ILE A 164 -14.67 11.55 5.33
N GLU A 165 -15.01 12.83 5.35
CA GLU A 165 -16.12 13.38 6.10
C GLU A 165 -17.11 14.00 5.10
N LEU A 166 -18.38 13.62 5.20
CA LEU A 166 -19.47 14.17 4.38
C LEU A 166 -20.35 15.07 5.25
N PHE A 167 -20.65 16.26 4.74
CA PHE A 167 -21.49 17.24 5.40
C PHE A 167 -22.70 17.55 4.54
N GLY A 168 -23.86 17.61 5.18
CA GLY A 168 -25.12 17.96 4.56
C GLY A 168 -26.18 18.25 5.60
N LYS A 169 -27.34 18.72 5.15
CA LYS A 169 -28.52 18.99 5.99
C LYS A 169 -29.73 18.24 5.44
N PRO A 170 -30.69 17.83 6.28
CA PRO A 170 -31.95 17.27 5.79
C PRO A 170 -32.60 18.21 4.76
N SER A 171 -33.01 17.68 3.61
CA SER A 171 -33.70 18.42 2.54
C SER A 171 -35.15 18.74 2.91
N VAL A 172 -35.70 18.03 3.90
CA VAL A 172 -37.07 18.20 4.40
C VAL A 172 -37.04 18.46 5.90
N GLY A 173 -37.43 19.68 6.29
CA GLY A 173 -37.73 20.08 7.68
C GLY A 173 -36.52 20.41 8.57
N GLU A 174 -36.48 21.65 9.08
CA GLU A 174 -36.40 21.81 10.53
C GLU A 174 -37.84 21.60 11.04
N VAL A 175 -38.09 20.51 11.77
CA VAL A 175 -39.23 20.50 12.70
C VAL A 175 -38.63 20.74 14.07
N GLU A 176 -38.50 22.03 14.39
CA GLU A 176 -38.09 22.66 15.66
C GLU A 176 -36.74 22.28 16.30
#